data_AF-A0A9P0KJK9-F1
#
_entry.id   AF-A0A9P0KJK9-F1
#
_cell.length_a   1.000
_cell.length_b   1.000
_cell.length_c   1.000
_cell.angle_alpha   90.00
_cell.angle_beta   90.00
_cell.angle_gamma   90.00
#
_symmetry.space_group_name_H-M   'P 1'
#
loop_
_entity.id
_entity.type
_entity.pdbx_description
1 polymer ?
#
loop_
_entity_poly.entity_id
_entity_poly.type
_entity_poly.pdbx_seq_one_letter_code
_entity_poly.pdbx_strand_id
1 'polypeptide(L)'
;TLPDTIKKLLRTEEDLENALIPSDGDGAILETTLQGNEGVLMEQDSEPTGTNVCCVCQEESSGAHTCCICGQIIHAICADNTLETEEGFGSKVTCPRCAQKECMSANKEKAIDGLQAQADTMKKLSNQKFPAVEVGNTVTVPIPSVDRAKGDARNLLCVVTEKTEDGFYKTYNMSDLPLKIVNMTQGELYP
;
A
#
# COMPACT_ATOMS: atom_id res chain seq x y z
N THR A 1 -25.68 7.30 -16.10
CA THR A 1 -25.93 7.11 -14.65
C THR A 1 -25.64 5.66 -14.30
N LEU A 2 -24.77 5.40 -13.33
CA LEU A 2 -24.39 4.04 -12.93
C LEU A 2 -25.61 3.35 -12.27
N PRO A 3 -25.95 2.09 -12.60
CA PRO A 3 -27.15 1.44 -12.08
C PRO A 3 -27.09 1.32 -10.55
N ASP A 4 -28.19 1.67 -9.89
CA ASP A 4 -28.31 1.78 -8.43
C ASP A 4 -27.99 0.48 -7.68
N THR A 5 -27.98 -0.66 -8.37
CA THR A 5 -27.57 -1.97 -7.86
C THR A 5 -26.12 -1.99 -7.38
N ILE A 6 -25.22 -1.25 -8.03
CA ILE A 6 -23.79 -1.21 -7.68
C ILE A 6 -23.55 -0.33 -6.43
N LYS A 7 -24.31 0.76 -6.29
CA LYS A 7 -24.23 1.65 -5.12
C LYS A 7 -24.72 1.00 -3.82
N LYS A 8 -25.46 -0.12 -3.90
CA LYS A 8 -25.92 -0.85 -2.71
C LYS A 8 -24.88 -1.81 -2.14
N LEU A 9 -23.84 -2.17 -2.91
CA LEU A 9 -22.86 -3.22 -2.57
C LEU A 9 -21.57 -2.70 -1.91
N LEU A 10 -21.47 -1.39 -1.65
CA LEU A 10 -20.29 -0.76 -1.06
C LEU A 10 -20.73 0.29 -0.04
N ARG A 11 -21.49 -0.12 0.99
CA ARG A 11 -21.98 0.85 1.99
C ARG A 11 -21.24 0.82 3.30
N THR A 12 -20.44 -0.21 3.57
CA THR A 12 -19.68 -0.34 4.82
C THR A 12 -18.25 -0.78 4.52
N GLU A 13 -17.31 -0.43 5.40
CA GLU A 13 -15.88 -0.81 5.29
C GLU A 13 -15.69 -2.34 5.28
N GLU A 14 -16.63 -3.08 5.89
CA GLU A 14 -16.70 -4.54 5.93
C GLU A 14 -16.93 -5.19 4.55
N ASP A 15 -17.66 -4.53 3.65
CA ASP A 15 -17.89 -5.03 2.27
C ASP A 15 -16.61 -4.98 1.42
N LEU A 16 -15.71 -4.03 1.72
CA LEU A 16 -14.43 -3.85 1.02
C LEU A 16 -13.38 -4.87 1.50
N GLU A 17 -13.42 -5.26 2.77
CA GLU A 17 -12.56 -6.30 3.33
C GLU A 17 -12.93 -7.69 2.79
N ASN A 18 -14.22 -8.00 2.66
CA ASN A 18 -14.68 -9.29 2.12
C ASN A 18 -14.36 -9.48 0.62
N ALA A 19 -14.28 -8.41 -0.16
CA ALA A 19 -13.90 -8.46 -1.58
C ALA A 19 -12.40 -8.70 -1.81
N LEU A 20 -11.57 -8.53 -0.77
CA LEU A 20 -10.12 -8.74 -0.82
C LEU A 20 -9.68 -10.11 -0.28
N ILE A 21 -10.62 -10.97 0.11
CA ILE A 21 -10.33 -12.36 0.49
C ILE A 21 -10.22 -13.20 -0.78
N PRO A 22 -9.07 -13.82 -1.09
CA PRO A 22 -8.99 -14.78 -2.19
C PRO A 22 -9.91 -15.96 -1.89
N SER A 23 -10.93 -16.13 -2.73
CA SER A 23 -11.78 -17.31 -2.74
C SER A 23 -10.97 -18.48 -3.29
N ASP A 24 -10.30 -19.22 -2.40
CA ASP A 24 -9.76 -20.53 -2.72
C ASP A 24 -10.93 -21.51 -2.89
N GLY A 25 -11.29 -21.77 -4.14
CA GLY A 25 -12.28 -22.76 -4.51
C GLY A 25 -12.12 -23.19 -5.97
N ASP A 26 -11.80 -24.48 -6.12
CA ASP A 26 -12.09 -25.41 -7.23
C ASP A 26 -10.80 -26.05 -7.79
N GLY A 27 -10.55 -27.37 -7.72
CA GLY A 27 -11.34 -28.51 -7.30
C GLY A 27 -10.50 -29.81 -7.40
N ALA A 28 -10.97 -30.87 -6.74
CA ALA A 28 -10.45 -32.26 -6.78
C ALA A 28 -10.35 -32.80 -8.23
N ILE A 29 -9.56 -33.83 -8.59
CA ILE A 29 -9.68 -35.26 -8.25
C ILE A 29 -8.42 -35.99 -8.77
N LEU A 30 -7.78 -36.89 -7.99
CA LEU A 30 -7.51 -38.28 -8.39
C LEU A 30 -7.04 -39.11 -7.18
N GLU A 31 -7.98 -39.89 -6.65
CA GLU A 31 -7.72 -41.07 -5.84
C GLU A 31 -7.11 -42.15 -6.74
N THR A 32 -5.97 -42.73 -6.36
CA THR A 32 -5.65 -44.10 -6.76
C THR A 32 -4.88 -44.77 -5.62
N THR A 33 -5.62 -45.62 -4.91
CA THR A 33 -5.14 -46.67 -4.02
C THR A 33 -4.15 -47.58 -4.74
N LEU A 34 -2.96 -47.80 -4.16
CA LEU A 34 -2.28 -49.10 -4.21
C LEU A 34 -1.65 -49.39 -2.85
N GLN A 35 -1.99 -50.58 -2.35
CA GLN A 35 -1.62 -51.17 -1.08
C GLN A 35 -0.14 -51.55 -1.02
N GLY A 36 0.40 -51.57 0.21
CA GLY A 36 1.53 -52.42 0.58
C GLY A 36 2.73 -51.65 1.13
N ASN A 37 2.81 -51.48 2.45
CA ASN A 37 3.71 -52.37 3.20
C ASN A 37 3.54 -52.23 4.72
N GLU A 38 3.76 -53.38 5.34
CA GLU A 38 3.49 -53.73 6.71
C GLU A 38 4.48 -53.08 7.69
N GLY A 39 3.92 -52.49 8.75
CA GLY A 39 4.38 -52.58 10.13
C GLY A 39 5.86 -52.43 10.47
N VAL A 40 6.20 -51.31 11.14
CA VAL A 40 6.90 -51.36 12.43
C VAL A 40 6.37 -50.20 13.30
N LEU A 41 5.75 -50.56 14.42
CA LEU A 41 5.48 -49.67 15.55
C LEU A 41 6.82 -49.31 16.22
N MET A 42 7.12 -48.01 16.31
CA MET A 42 7.93 -47.48 17.40
C MET A 42 7.23 -46.24 17.93
N GLU A 43 6.57 -46.40 19.07
CA GLU A 43 6.24 -45.29 19.96
C GLU A 43 7.57 -44.68 20.41
N GLN A 44 7.78 -43.42 20.06
CA GLN A 44 8.74 -42.57 20.75
C GLN A 44 7.94 -41.42 21.35
N ASP A 45 7.75 -41.50 22.66
CA ASP A 45 7.48 -40.34 23.50
C ASP A 45 8.68 -39.39 23.36
N SER A 46 8.66 -38.51 22.36
CA SER A 46 9.49 -37.31 22.38
C SER A 46 8.67 -36.21 23.03
N GLU A 47 9.01 -35.90 24.28
CA GLU A 47 8.63 -34.63 24.91
C GLU A 47 8.86 -33.47 23.91
N PRO A 48 8.04 -32.40 23.91
CA PRO A 48 8.33 -31.25 23.07
C PRO A 48 9.60 -30.59 23.63
N THR A 49 10.77 -31.03 23.16
CA THR A 49 12.03 -30.33 23.34
C THR A 49 11.95 -29.07 22.47
N GLY A 50 11.15 -28.11 22.91
CA GLY A 50 11.07 -26.79 22.32
C GLY A 50 12.41 -26.11 22.54
N THR A 51 13.28 -26.17 21.55
CA THR A 51 14.56 -25.45 21.58
C THR A 51 14.25 -23.96 21.61
N ASN A 52 14.60 -23.29 22.69
CA ASN A 52 14.47 -21.84 22.82
C ASN A 52 15.49 -21.17 21.89
N VAL A 53 15.07 -20.70 20.73
CA VAL A 53 15.96 -20.09 19.72
C VAL A 53 15.69 -18.60 19.60
N CYS A 54 16.75 -17.80 19.58
CA CYS A 54 16.66 -16.36 19.40
C CYS A 54 16.21 -15.98 17.97
N CYS A 55 15.20 -15.13 17.85
CA CYS A 55 14.66 -14.69 16.55
C CYS A 55 15.58 -13.76 15.74
N VAL A 56 16.72 -13.34 16.30
CA VAL A 56 17.68 -12.45 15.64
C VAL A 56 18.91 -13.23 15.16
N CYS A 57 19.60 -13.92 16.06
CA CYS A 57 20.84 -14.65 15.74
C CYS A 57 20.65 -16.15 15.48
N GLN A 58 19.46 -16.70 15.73
CA GLN A 58 19.14 -18.13 15.56
C GLN A 58 19.94 -19.08 16.46
N GLU A 59 20.61 -18.56 17.49
CA GLU A 59 21.30 -19.36 18.50
C GLU A 59 20.38 -19.70 19.67
N GLU A 60 20.77 -20.72 20.45
CA GLU A 60 20.07 -21.12 21.67
C GLU A 60 20.01 -19.96 22.67
N SER A 61 18.86 -19.83 23.32
CA SER A 61 18.55 -18.77 24.27
C SER A 61 18.01 -19.38 25.56
N SER A 62 18.23 -18.68 26.68
CA SER A 62 17.66 -19.05 27.97
C SER A 62 16.13 -18.97 28.01
N GLY A 63 15.49 -18.38 27.00
CA GLY A 63 14.05 -18.15 26.97
C GLY A 63 13.58 -17.08 27.97
N ALA A 64 14.51 -16.40 28.65
CA ALA A 64 14.18 -15.42 29.69
C ALA A 64 13.59 -14.12 29.16
N HIS A 65 13.82 -13.81 27.88
CA HIS A 65 13.31 -12.59 27.24
C HIS A 65 12.55 -12.92 25.96
N THR A 66 11.41 -12.25 25.79
CA THR A 66 10.55 -12.34 24.62
C THR A 66 10.24 -10.93 24.11
N CYS A 67 10.21 -10.76 22.80
CA CYS A 67 9.79 -9.51 22.19
C CYS A 67 8.34 -9.18 22.57
N CYS A 68 8.08 -7.98 23.08
CA CYS A 68 6.74 -7.57 23.50
C CYS A 68 5.74 -7.37 22.34
N ILE A 69 6.21 -7.32 21.09
CA ILE A 69 5.38 -7.12 19.89
C ILE A 69 5.05 -8.46 19.22
N CYS A 70 6.05 -9.30 18.94
CA CYS A 70 5.85 -10.56 18.21
C CYS A 70 5.90 -11.82 19.09
N GLY A 71 6.18 -11.68 20.39
CA GLY A 71 6.25 -12.79 21.34
C GLY A 71 7.43 -13.74 21.16
N GLN A 72 8.30 -13.49 20.17
CA GLN A 72 9.42 -14.38 19.87
C GLN A 72 10.54 -14.24 20.89
N ILE A 73 11.22 -15.35 21.17
CA ILE A 73 12.37 -15.41 22.07
C ILE A 73 13.51 -14.57 21.49
N ILE A 74 14.18 -13.81 22.35
CA ILE A 74 15.30 -12.93 21.96
C ILE A 74 16.34 -12.90 23.09
N HIS A 75 17.61 -12.75 22.76
CA HIS A 75 18.60 -12.41 23.78
C HIS A 75 18.49 -10.94 24.17
N ALA A 76 18.76 -10.60 25.43
CA ALA A 76 18.80 -9.20 25.86
C ALA A 76 19.78 -8.35 25.02
N ILE A 77 20.92 -8.92 24.62
CA ILE A 77 21.92 -8.23 23.76
C ILE A 77 21.48 -8.07 22.30
N CYS A 78 20.53 -8.88 21.84
CA CYS A 78 20.01 -8.82 20.47
C CYS A 78 18.78 -7.91 20.38
N ALA A 79 18.26 -7.44 21.52
CA ALA A 79 17.15 -6.50 21.57
C ALA A 79 17.56 -5.13 21.04
N ASP A 80 16.58 -4.42 20.51
CA ASP A 80 16.73 -3.02 20.17
C ASP A 80 16.54 -2.18 21.45
N ASN A 81 17.57 -1.40 21.81
CA ASN A 81 17.58 -0.55 23.02
C ASN A 81 17.02 0.86 22.75
N THR A 82 16.43 1.10 21.58
CA THR A 82 16.00 2.45 21.16
C THR A 82 14.73 2.92 21.88
N LEU A 83 14.00 2.00 22.54
CA LEU A 83 12.90 2.33 23.44
C LEU A 83 13.46 2.50 24.85
N GLU A 84 13.30 3.70 25.42
CA GLU A 84 13.64 4.01 26.81
C GLU A 84 12.80 3.14 27.76
N THR A 85 13.29 1.94 28.07
CA THR A 85 12.68 1.09 29.08
C THR A 85 13.53 1.13 30.33
N GLU A 86 12.86 1.28 31.48
CA GLU A 86 13.46 1.24 32.81
C GLU A 86 14.41 0.03 32.93
N GLU A 87 15.68 0.30 33.23
CA GLU A 87 16.72 -0.71 33.35
C GLU A 87 16.44 -1.60 34.58
N GLY A 88 16.15 -2.89 34.37
CA GLY A 88 15.82 -3.82 35.44
C GLY A 88 15.69 -5.26 34.99
N PHE A 89 15.65 -6.19 35.96
CA PHE A 89 15.38 -7.60 35.67
C PHE A 89 13.91 -7.76 35.23
N GLY A 90 13.70 -8.17 33.97
CA GLY A 90 12.35 -8.30 33.39
C GLY A 90 11.88 -7.12 32.52
N SER A 91 12.79 -6.21 32.13
CA SER A 91 12.46 -5.10 31.20
C SER A 91 11.88 -5.61 29.88
N LYS A 92 10.87 -4.89 29.36
CA LYS A 92 10.24 -5.20 28.07
C LYS A 92 11.23 -4.92 26.95
N VAL A 93 11.58 -5.94 26.17
CA VAL A 93 12.47 -5.79 25.01
C VAL A 93 11.71 -5.88 23.70
N THR A 94 12.19 -5.18 22.68
CA THR A 94 11.70 -5.31 21.30
C THR A 94 12.78 -5.91 20.41
N CYS A 95 12.38 -6.71 19.42
CA CYS A 95 13.33 -7.18 18.42
C CYS A 95 13.57 -6.08 17.37
N PRO A 96 14.77 -6.00 16.77
CA PRO A 96 15.10 -5.00 15.74
C PRO A 96 14.11 -4.99 14.58
N ARG A 97 13.54 -6.16 14.23
CA ARG A 97 12.55 -6.27 13.16
C ARG A 97 11.24 -5.56 13.50
N CYS A 98 10.76 -5.67 14.74
CA CYS A 98 9.53 -4.99 15.14
C CYS A 98 9.75 -3.49 15.34
N ALA A 99 10.87 -3.09 15.95
CA ALA A 99 11.26 -1.68 16.07
C ALA A 99 11.38 -1.01 14.69
N GLN A 100 12.02 -1.70 13.73
CA GLN A 100 12.13 -1.19 12.36
C GLN A 100 10.76 -1.08 11.68
N LYS A 101 9.86 -2.06 11.85
CA LYS A 101 8.51 -1.99 11.28
C LYS A 101 7.75 -0.75 11.76
N GLU A 102 7.79 -0.46 13.06
CA GLU A 102 7.14 0.73 13.62
C GLU A 102 7.74 2.02 13.07
N CYS A 103 9.07 2.13 13.02
CA CYS A 103 9.75 3.27 12.42
C CYS A 103 9.41 3.44 10.93
N MET A 104 9.31 2.35 10.17
CA MET A 104 8.89 2.39 8.77
C MET A 104 7.45 2.87 8.62
N SER A 105 6.53 2.43 9.48
CA SER A 105 5.14 2.91 9.45
C SER A 105 5.05 4.40 9.77
N ALA A 106 5.74 4.86 10.81
CA ALA A 106 5.77 6.28 11.17
C ALA A 106 6.37 7.16 10.05
N ASN A 107 7.42 6.68 9.37
CA ASN A 107 7.99 7.39 8.23
C ASN A 107 7.08 7.38 7.00
N LYS A 108 6.31 6.31 6.77
CA LYS A 108 5.30 6.26 5.71
C LYS A 108 4.20 7.27 5.95
N GLU A 109 3.67 7.38 7.17
CA GLU A 109 2.66 8.37 7.53
C GLU A 109 3.16 9.79 7.27
N LYS A 110 4.35 10.13 7.78
CA LYS A 110 4.98 11.44 7.52
C LYS A 110 5.19 11.72 6.03
N ALA A 111 5.52 10.70 5.24
CA ALA A 111 5.68 10.85 3.80
C ALA A 111 4.34 11.13 3.10
N ILE A 112 3.26 10.46 3.50
CA ILE A 112 1.90 10.70 2.99
C ILE A 112 1.47 12.14 3.31
N ASP A 113 1.62 12.55 4.58
CA ASP A 113 1.27 13.91 5.01
C ASP A 113 2.05 14.98 4.24
N GLY A 114 3.35 14.75 4.04
CA GLY A 114 4.21 15.64 3.26
C GLY A 114 3.78 15.77 1.80
N LEU A 115 3.41 14.65 1.16
CA LEU A 115 2.91 14.65 -0.22
C LEU A 115 1.57 15.37 -0.35
N GLN A 116 0.66 15.19 0.61
CA GLN A 116 -0.62 15.86 0.62
C GLN A 116 -0.46 17.38 0.81
N ALA A 117 0.36 17.80 1.77
CA ALA A 117 0.67 19.22 1.99
C ALA A 117 1.34 19.87 0.75
N GLN A 118 2.21 19.13 0.06
CA GLN A 118 2.83 19.59 -1.18
C GLN A 118 1.79 19.75 -2.29
N ALA A 119 0.91 18.76 -2.49
CA ALA A 119 -0.15 18.80 -3.49
C ALA A 119 -1.09 20.00 -3.26
N ASP A 120 -1.50 20.26 -2.02
CA ASP A 120 -2.32 21.42 -1.65
C ASP A 120 -1.62 22.74 -1.94
N THR A 121 -0.32 22.82 -1.64
CA THR A 121 0.48 24.02 -1.91
C THR A 121 0.59 24.27 -3.41
N MET A 122 0.84 23.23 -4.21
CA MET A 122 0.89 23.31 -5.67
C MET A 122 -0.46 23.76 -6.26
N LYS A 123 -1.56 23.21 -5.76
CA LYS A 123 -2.91 23.59 -6.19
C LYS A 123 -3.25 25.05 -5.88
N LYS A 124 -2.93 25.52 -4.67
CA LYS A 124 -3.13 26.92 -4.26
C LYS A 124 -2.32 27.87 -5.15
N LEU A 125 -1.05 27.56 -5.37
CA LEU A 125 -0.16 28.35 -6.23
C LEU A 125 -0.68 28.41 -7.68
N SER A 126 -1.10 27.25 -8.21
CA SER A 126 -1.70 27.14 -9.55
C SER A 126 -2.93 28.04 -9.67
N ASN A 127 -3.88 27.93 -8.74
CA ASN A 127 -5.12 28.71 -8.80
C ASN A 127 -4.90 30.22 -8.60
N GLN A 128 -3.80 30.61 -7.96
CA GLN A 128 -3.41 32.02 -7.83
C GLN A 128 -2.78 32.55 -9.12
N LYS A 129 -2.00 31.73 -9.81
CA LYS A 129 -1.21 32.15 -10.98
C LYS A 129 -2.02 32.19 -12.27
N PHE A 130 -2.99 31.29 -12.42
CA PHE A 130 -3.73 31.10 -13.67
C PHE A 130 -5.21 31.49 -13.50
N PRO A 131 -5.83 32.14 -14.50
CA PRO A 131 -7.24 32.46 -14.46
C PRO A 131 -8.10 31.19 -14.57
N ALA A 132 -9.31 31.24 -14.01
CA ALA A 132 -10.26 30.13 -14.16
C ALA A 132 -10.70 29.99 -15.62
N VAL A 133 -10.69 28.75 -16.12
CA VAL A 133 -11.11 28.41 -17.49
C VAL A 133 -12.57 27.97 -17.47
N GLU A 134 -13.35 28.44 -18.45
CA GLU A 134 -14.75 28.04 -18.62
C GLU A 134 -14.89 26.71 -19.37
N VAL A 135 -15.98 26.00 -19.11
CA VAL A 135 -16.33 24.78 -19.84
C VAL A 135 -16.61 25.11 -21.31
N GLY A 136 -16.08 24.31 -22.23
CA GLY A 136 -16.17 24.51 -23.67
C GLY A 136 -14.97 25.24 -24.28
N ASN A 137 -14.09 25.83 -23.47
CA ASN A 137 -12.87 26.45 -23.97
C ASN A 137 -11.86 25.40 -24.44
N THR A 138 -11.15 25.74 -25.51
CA THR A 138 -10.00 24.97 -26.00
C THR A 138 -8.75 25.43 -25.25
N VAL A 139 -7.97 24.48 -24.76
CA VAL A 139 -6.76 24.69 -23.96
C VAL A 139 -5.66 23.79 -24.49
N THR A 140 -4.41 24.20 -24.29
CA THR A 140 -3.25 23.38 -24.63
C THR A 140 -2.62 22.77 -23.39
N VAL A 141 -2.33 21.47 -23.47
CA VAL A 141 -1.75 20.67 -22.39
C VAL A 141 -0.32 20.27 -22.77
N PRO A 142 0.71 20.72 -22.05
CA PRO A 142 2.08 20.33 -22.35
C PRO A 142 2.33 18.86 -22.02
N ILE A 143 2.98 18.14 -22.94
CA ILE A 143 3.42 16.75 -22.72
C ILE A 143 4.83 16.77 -22.12
N PRO A 144 5.05 16.15 -20.93
CA PRO A 144 6.38 16.03 -20.34
C PRO A 144 7.35 15.34 -21.30
N SER A 145 8.64 15.71 -21.24
CA SER A 145 9.65 15.13 -22.12
C SER A 145 9.82 13.62 -21.93
N VAL A 146 9.48 13.08 -20.75
CA VAL A 146 9.55 11.65 -20.42
C VAL A 146 8.48 10.83 -21.13
N ASP A 147 7.30 11.43 -21.38
CA ASP A 147 6.16 10.79 -22.03
C ASP A 147 6.15 11.03 -23.55
N ARG A 148 7.07 11.86 -24.05
CA ARG A 148 7.11 12.32 -25.45
C ARG A 148 8.03 11.44 -26.29
N ALA A 149 7.49 10.76 -27.31
CA ALA A 149 8.30 10.04 -28.28
C ALA A 149 8.98 11.00 -29.28
N LYS A 150 9.96 10.47 -30.02
CA LYS A 150 10.71 11.25 -31.01
C LYS A 150 9.81 11.55 -32.21
N GLY A 151 9.26 12.76 -32.24
CA GLY A 151 8.37 13.25 -33.31
C GLY A 151 7.01 13.72 -32.82
N ASP A 152 6.66 13.44 -31.56
CA ASP A 152 5.38 13.84 -30.98
C ASP A 152 5.28 15.35 -30.78
N ALA A 153 4.05 15.86 -30.86
CA ALA A 153 3.74 17.25 -30.53
C ALA A 153 4.14 17.56 -29.08
N ARG A 154 4.57 18.80 -28.83
CA ARG A 154 4.92 19.24 -27.47
C ARG A 154 3.69 19.48 -26.60
N ASN A 155 2.57 19.84 -27.22
CA ASN A 155 1.33 20.19 -26.55
C ASN A 155 0.17 19.46 -27.23
N LEU A 156 -0.81 19.01 -26.44
CA LEU A 156 -2.09 18.48 -26.90
C LEU A 156 -3.13 19.60 -26.91
N LEU A 157 -3.97 19.64 -27.95
CA LEU A 157 -5.12 20.53 -28.01
C LEU A 157 -6.33 19.80 -27.41
N CYS A 158 -6.84 20.33 -26.30
CA CYS A 158 -7.92 19.72 -25.55
C CYS A 158 -9.07 20.71 -25.32
N VAL A 159 -10.27 20.20 -25.07
CA VAL A 159 -11.42 21.03 -24.71
C VAL A 159 -11.91 20.67 -23.31
N VAL A 160 -12.22 21.68 -22.52
CA VAL A 160 -12.71 21.53 -21.15
C VAL A 160 -14.17 21.07 -21.16
N THR A 161 -14.49 19.96 -20.51
CA THR A 161 -15.86 19.40 -20.46
C THR A 161 -16.55 19.69 -19.14
N GLU A 162 -15.82 19.57 -18.04
CA GLU A 162 -16.40 19.63 -16.70
C GLU A 162 -15.35 20.14 -15.72
N LYS A 163 -15.82 20.84 -14.69
CA LYS A 163 -15.04 21.22 -13.53
C LYS A 163 -15.55 20.44 -12.32
N THR A 164 -14.68 19.65 -11.71
CA THR A 164 -14.99 18.85 -10.52
C THR A 164 -15.07 19.76 -9.30
N GLU A 165 -15.83 19.36 -8.26
CA GLU A 165 -15.96 20.09 -6.98
C GLU A 165 -14.59 20.34 -6.32
N ASP A 166 -13.65 19.41 -6.51
CA ASP A 166 -12.27 19.52 -6.07
C ASP A 166 -11.44 20.55 -6.85
N GLY A 167 -12.00 21.28 -7.81
CA GLY A 167 -11.30 22.32 -8.57
C GLY A 167 -10.37 21.81 -9.67
N PHE A 168 -10.46 20.53 -10.03
CA PHE A 168 -9.80 19.94 -11.19
C PHE A 168 -10.71 20.00 -12.43
N TYR A 169 -10.11 20.03 -13.61
CA TYR A 169 -10.80 20.07 -14.90
C TYR A 169 -10.69 18.74 -15.62
N LYS A 170 -11.80 18.30 -16.20
CA LYS A 170 -11.82 17.18 -17.15
C LYS A 170 -11.73 17.73 -18.55
N THR A 171 -10.75 17.23 -19.31
CA THR A 171 -10.54 17.62 -20.70
C THR A 171 -10.64 16.42 -21.64
N TYR A 172 -11.00 16.65 -22.91
CA TYR A 172 -10.89 15.66 -23.98
C TYR A 172 -9.91 16.12 -25.05
N ASN A 173 -9.11 15.19 -25.57
CA ASN A 173 -8.23 15.42 -26.70
C ASN A 173 -9.06 15.50 -27.99
N MET A 174 -8.84 16.51 -28.82
CA MET A 174 -9.48 16.59 -30.13
C MET A 174 -8.82 15.69 -31.18
N SER A 175 -7.60 15.22 -30.93
CA SER A 175 -6.73 14.55 -31.90
C SER A 175 -6.89 13.02 -31.95
N ASP A 176 -7.32 12.38 -30.85
CA ASP A 176 -7.34 10.92 -30.72
C ASP A 176 -8.62 10.41 -30.06
N LEU A 177 -9.31 9.46 -30.72
CA LEU A 177 -10.18 8.49 -30.03
C LEU A 177 -9.31 7.33 -29.52
N PRO A 178 -9.53 6.79 -28.30
CA PRO A 178 -10.66 7.02 -27.42
C PRO A 178 -10.39 8.06 -26.33
N LEU A 179 -11.48 8.63 -25.83
CA LEU A 179 -11.57 9.67 -24.80
C LEU A 179 -10.76 9.30 -23.53
N LYS A 180 -9.54 9.82 -23.42
CA LYS A 180 -8.79 9.78 -22.16
C LYS A 180 -9.14 11.01 -21.34
N ILE A 181 -9.98 10.82 -20.33
CA ILE A 181 -10.30 11.86 -19.35
C ILE A 181 -9.07 12.06 -18.47
N VAL A 182 -8.51 13.26 -18.47
CA VAL A 182 -7.42 13.64 -17.56
C VAL A 182 -7.95 14.71 -16.61
N ASN A 183 -7.73 14.50 -15.31
CA ASN A 183 -7.99 15.51 -14.30
C ASN A 183 -6.77 16.42 -14.21
N MET A 184 -6.97 17.72 -14.42
CA MET A 184 -5.90 18.70 -14.50
C MET A 184 -6.13 19.88 -13.58
N THR A 185 -5.05 20.46 -13.08
CA THR A 185 -5.06 21.74 -12.36
C THR A 185 -5.00 22.91 -13.33
N GLN A 186 -5.37 24.11 -12.85
CA GLN A 186 -5.40 25.31 -13.70
C GLN A 186 -4.05 25.62 -14.37
N GLY A 187 -2.94 25.38 -13.67
CA GLY A 187 -1.61 25.67 -14.20
C GLY A 187 -1.08 24.70 -15.24
N GLU A 188 -1.79 23.59 -15.46
CA GLU A 188 -1.50 22.66 -16.53
C GLU A 188 -2.33 22.97 -17.79
N LEU A 189 -3.29 23.89 -17.70
CA LEU A 189 -4.10 24.37 -18.82
C LEU A 189 -3.57 25.72 -19.27
N TYR A 190 -2.98 25.78 -20.47
CA TYR A 190 -2.61 27.05 -21.09
C TYR A 190 -3.72 27.52 -22.04
N PRO A 191 -4.20 28.78 -21.92
CA PRO A 191 -5.06 29.39 -22.93
C PRO A 191 -4.32 29.63 -24.24
#